data_AF-A0A6M8W8U4-F1
#
_entry.id   AF-A0A6M8W8U4-F1
#
_cell.length_a   1.000
_cell.length_b   1.000
_cell.length_c   1.000
_cell.angle_alpha   90.00
_cell.angle_beta   90.00
_cell.angle_gamma   90.00
#
_symmetry.space_group_name_H-M   'P 1'
#
loop_
_entity.id
_entity.type
_entity.pdbx_description
1 polymer ?
#
loop_
_entity_poly.entity_id
_entity_poly.type
_entity_poly.pdbx_seq_one_letter_code
_entity_poly.pdbx_strand_id
1 'polypeptide(L)'
;MTNPVPEERSRGFVRNHWRLLSLCLLVLLGLGATLVGVTWWVAARSGLVQGPKTAALGLGENWSEDAIEDTKQYGQSIIAAIDNYQTHNDGSLPPSLDRLVPKYMTTLESPAIGDRQWRFGALRNYEDEYFLSVRSRRMNQPGYYGIEFLQYNSLDKQWTVFQSES
;
A
#
# COMPACT_ATOMS: atom_id res chain seq x y z
N MET A 1 71.68 -32.51 -44.87
CA MET A 1 70.94 -33.57 -44.16
C MET A 1 69.64 -32.97 -43.67
N THR A 2 68.55 -33.21 -44.38
CA THR A 2 67.21 -32.64 -44.11
C THR A 2 66.39 -33.64 -43.30
N ASN A 3 66.00 -33.27 -42.09
CA ASN A 3 65.06 -34.05 -41.28
C ASN A 3 63.62 -33.66 -41.64
N PRO A 4 62.69 -34.62 -41.77
CA PRO A 4 61.29 -34.34 -42.10
C PRO A 4 60.50 -33.86 -40.88
N VAL A 5 59.49 -33.03 -41.16
CA VAL A 5 58.50 -32.53 -40.20
C VAL A 5 57.44 -33.61 -39.95
N PRO A 6 57.09 -33.95 -38.69
CA PRO A 6 55.96 -34.83 -38.42
C PRO A 6 54.65 -34.04 -38.42
N GLU A 7 53.85 -34.33 -39.43
CA GLU A 7 52.45 -33.96 -39.59
C GLU A 7 51.59 -35.02 -38.87
N GLU A 8 51.12 -34.76 -37.65
CA GLU A 8 49.91 -35.41 -37.11
C GLU A 8 49.46 -34.83 -35.77
N ARG A 9 48.24 -34.26 -35.73
CA ARG A 9 47.15 -34.56 -34.78
C ARG A 9 46.10 -33.43 -34.75
N SER A 10 45.29 -33.38 -35.81
CA SER A 10 44.09 -32.53 -35.94
C SER A 10 42.79 -33.33 -35.77
N ARG A 11 42.70 -34.23 -34.78
CA ARG A 11 41.48 -35.06 -34.58
C ARG A 11 40.88 -35.01 -33.17
N GLY A 12 41.07 -33.90 -32.45
CA GLY A 12 40.50 -33.72 -31.10
C GLY A 12 39.32 -32.75 -30.99
N PHE A 13 39.06 -31.90 -32.00
CA PHE A 13 38.34 -30.65 -31.77
C PHE A 13 36.81 -30.69 -32.00
N VAL A 14 36.24 -31.76 -32.56
CA VAL A 14 34.84 -31.72 -33.03
C VAL A 14 33.82 -32.32 -32.05
N ARG A 15 34.25 -33.03 -31.00
CA ARG A 15 33.30 -33.70 -30.07
C ARG A 15 32.85 -32.88 -28.86
N ASN A 16 33.55 -31.80 -28.49
CA ASN A 16 33.17 -31.00 -27.31
C ASN A 16 32.21 -29.84 -27.60
N HIS A 17 32.10 -29.37 -28.84
CA HIS A 17 31.22 -28.23 -29.16
C HIS A 17 29.72 -28.59 -29.13
N TRP A 18 29.36 -29.85 -29.41
CA TRP A 18 27.96 -30.29 -29.40
C TRP A 18 27.37 -30.42 -27.99
N ARG A 19 28.18 -30.68 -26.95
CA ARG A 19 27.67 -30.77 -25.57
C ARG A 19 27.43 -29.42 -24.92
N LEU A 20 28.19 -28.38 -25.33
CA LEU A 20 28.02 -27.03 -24.80
C LEU A 20 26.77 -26.34 -25.36
N LEU A 21 26.43 -26.56 -26.63
CA LEU A 21 25.22 -25.98 -27.24
C LEU A 21 23.92 -26.59 -26.66
N SER A 22 23.93 -27.88 -26.29
CA SER A 22 22.74 -28.54 -25.73
C SER A 22 22.41 -28.10 -24.30
N LEU A 23 23.40 -27.66 -23.52
CA LEU A 23 23.19 -27.15 -22.16
C LEU A 23 22.63 -25.71 -22.15
N CYS A 24 23.01 -24.87 -23.11
CA CYS A 24 22.44 -23.51 -23.22
C CYS A 24 20.95 -23.50 -23.59
N LEU A 25 20.46 -24.46 -24.38
CA LEU A 25 19.06 -24.47 -24.81
C LEU A 25 18.10 -24.85 -23.66
N LEU A 26 18.54 -25.69 -22.72
CA LEU A 26 17.72 -26.09 -21.56
C LEU A 26 17.63 -24.98 -20.49
N VAL A 27 18.67 -24.16 -20.32
CA VAL A 27 18.63 -23.01 -19.40
C VAL A 27 17.70 -21.91 -19.90
N LEU A 28 17.65 -21.69 -21.22
CA LEU A 28 16.74 -20.68 -21.80
C LEU A 28 15.27 -21.09 -21.75
N LEU A 29 14.96 -22.38 -21.84
CA LEU A 29 13.57 -22.87 -21.71
C LEU A 29 13.09 -22.98 -20.25
N GLY A 30 14.00 -23.21 -19.28
CA GLY A 30 13.66 -23.20 -17.85
C GLY A 30 13.39 -21.81 -17.27
N LEU A 31 13.97 -20.74 -17.85
CA LEU A 31 13.74 -19.35 -17.44
C LEU A 31 12.48 -18.73 -18.06
N GLY A 32 11.92 -19.32 -19.13
CA GLY A 32 10.69 -18.83 -19.77
C GLY A 32 9.41 -19.18 -19.00
N ALA A 33 9.41 -20.27 -18.23
CA ALA A 33 8.21 -20.74 -17.51
C ALA A 33 7.99 -20.08 -16.14
N THR A 34 9.02 -19.48 -15.55
CA THR A 34 8.89 -18.75 -14.26
C THR A 34 8.51 -17.28 -14.43
N LEU A 35 8.71 -16.70 -15.62
CA LEU A 35 8.38 -15.28 -15.86
C LEU A 35 6.88 -15.01 -16.09
N VAL A 36 6.08 -16.01 -16.49
CA VAL A 36 4.63 -15.81 -16.71
C VAL A 36 3.81 -16.03 -15.43
N GLY A 37 4.32 -16.83 -14.48
CA GLY A 37 3.66 -17.05 -13.17
C GLY A 37 3.89 -15.92 -12.17
N VAL A 38 5.06 -15.28 -12.18
CA VAL A 38 5.38 -14.20 -11.23
C VAL A 38 4.63 -12.90 -11.56
N THR A 39 4.31 -12.64 -12.83
CA THR A 39 3.56 -11.44 -13.23
C THR A 39 2.09 -11.46 -12.76
N TRP A 40 1.46 -12.63 -12.66
CA TRP A 40 0.08 -12.74 -12.14
C TRP A 40 0.01 -12.56 -10.62
N TRP A 41 1.04 -12.96 -9.87
CA TRP A 41 1.06 -12.79 -8.41
C TRP A 41 1.35 -11.34 -7.98
N VAL A 42 2.15 -10.60 -8.76
CA VAL A 42 2.32 -9.16 -8.53
C VAL A 42 1.03 -8.40 -8.83
N ALA A 43 0.33 -8.70 -9.94
CA ALA A 43 -0.91 -8.01 -10.28
C ALA A 43 -2.05 -8.23 -9.26
N ALA A 44 -2.17 -9.43 -8.68
CA ALA A 44 -3.15 -9.71 -7.64
C ALA A 44 -2.85 -9.01 -6.30
N ARG A 45 -1.57 -8.71 -6.02
CA ARG A 45 -1.16 -7.93 -4.84
C ARG A 45 -1.19 -6.41 -5.08
N SER A 46 -1.18 -5.97 -6.33
CA SER A 46 -1.25 -4.55 -6.72
C SER A 46 -2.65 -3.94 -6.69
N GLY A 47 -3.70 -4.68 -6.30
CA GLY A 47 -5.05 -4.12 -6.13
C GLY A 47 -5.67 -3.50 -7.40
N LEU A 48 -5.10 -3.77 -8.58
CA LEU A 48 -5.31 -2.96 -9.79
C LEU A 48 -6.56 -3.37 -10.60
N VAL A 49 -7.37 -4.30 -10.07
CA VAL A 49 -8.69 -4.63 -10.61
C VAL A 49 -9.70 -4.67 -9.47
N GLN A 50 -9.85 -3.57 -8.75
CA GLN A 50 -11.14 -3.30 -8.11
C GLN A 50 -12.07 -2.85 -9.24
N GLY A 51 -12.97 -3.75 -9.67
CA GLY A 51 -14.06 -3.37 -10.57
C GLY A 51 -14.82 -2.16 -10.03
N PRO A 52 -15.59 -1.43 -10.86
CA PRO A 52 -16.30 -0.25 -10.40
C PRO A 52 -17.18 -0.64 -9.22
N LYS A 53 -16.76 -0.28 -7.99
CA LYS A 53 -17.57 -0.38 -6.77
C LYS A 53 -18.77 0.52 -7.05
N THR A 54 -19.85 -0.08 -7.57
CA THR A 54 -21.10 0.59 -7.88
C THR A 54 -21.52 1.29 -6.61
N ALA A 55 -21.47 2.62 -6.64
CA ALA A 55 -21.98 3.48 -5.59
C ALA A 55 -23.48 3.21 -5.49
N ALA A 56 -23.86 2.27 -4.61
CA ALA A 56 -25.22 2.08 -4.18
C ALA A 56 -25.63 3.36 -3.45
N LEU A 57 -26.24 4.27 -4.21
CA LEU A 57 -26.85 5.49 -3.72
C LEU A 57 -28.08 5.11 -2.89
N GLY A 58 -27.93 5.18 -1.57
CA GLY A 58 -29.03 5.31 -0.63
C GLY A 58 -29.25 4.11 0.29
N LEU A 59 -29.22 4.41 1.60
CA LEU A 59 -29.70 3.62 2.75
C LEU A 59 -28.63 2.79 3.48
N GLY A 60 -27.80 3.50 4.25
CA GLY A 60 -26.82 2.95 5.18
C GLY A 60 -25.43 3.42 4.78
N GLU A 61 -24.91 4.45 5.44
CA GLU A 61 -23.49 4.77 5.38
C GLU A 61 -22.77 3.55 5.98
N ASN A 62 -22.30 2.64 5.12
CA ASN A 62 -21.85 1.32 5.52
C ASN A 62 -20.54 1.43 6.30
N TRP A 63 -20.66 1.47 7.63
CA TRP A 63 -19.62 1.09 8.58
C TRP A 63 -19.35 -0.43 8.52
N SER A 64 -19.23 -0.98 7.31
CA SER A 64 -18.85 -2.37 7.12
C SER A 64 -17.40 -2.56 7.55
N GLU A 65 -17.05 -3.78 7.95
CA GLU A 65 -15.68 -4.13 8.33
C GLU A 65 -14.69 -3.78 7.22
N ASP A 66 -15.01 -4.09 5.97
CA ASP A 66 -14.18 -3.76 4.80
C ASP A 66 -13.96 -2.24 4.65
N ALA A 67 -15.01 -1.42 4.84
CA ALA A 67 -14.88 0.03 4.68
C ALA A 67 -14.12 0.67 5.86
N ILE A 68 -14.25 0.09 7.06
CA ILE A 68 -13.43 0.45 8.21
C ILE A 68 -11.96 0.13 7.93
N GLU A 69 -11.67 -1.05 7.38
CA GLU A 69 -10.31 -1.45 7.07
C GLU A 69 -9.69 -0.61 5.94
N ASP A 70 -10.43 -0.37 4.85
CA ASP A 70 -10.03 0.56 3.78
C ASP A 70 -9.70 1.95 4.38
N THR A 71 -10.55 2.46 5.27
CA THR A 71 -10.34 3.75 5.93
C THR A 71 -9.09 3.75 6.81
N LYS A 72 -8.86 2.70 7.61
CA LYS A 72 -7.65 2.59 8.42
C LYS A 72 -6.41 2.58 7.53
N GLN A 73 -6.44 1.84 6.42
CA GLN A 73 -5.33 1.78 5.48
C GLN A 73 -5.00 3.15 4.88
N TYR A 74 -6.01 3.92 4.48
CA TYR A 74 -5.82 5.30 4.03
C TYR A 74 -5.26 6.19 5.17
N GLY A 75 -5.79 6.03 6.38
CA GLY A 75 -5.31 6.71 7.57
C GLY A 75 -3.85 6.41 7.91
N GLN A 76 -3.36 5.18 7.71
CA GLN A 76 -1.95 4.84 7.94
C GLN A 76 -0.99 5.65 7.07
N SER A 77 -1.38 5.94 5.82
CA SER A 77 -0.57 6.80 4.94
C SER A 77 -0.51 8.24 5.45
N ILE A 78 -1.61 8.74 6.01
CA ILE A 78 -1.68 10.09 6.62
C ILE A 78 -0.83 10.14 7.89
N ILE A 79 -0.95 9.13 8.77
CA ILE A 79 -0.17 8.99 10.00
C ILE A 79 1.34 9.02 9.69
N ALA A 80 1.79 8.20 8.73
CA ALA A 80 3.18 8.17 8.31
C ALA A 80 3.67 9.54 7.77
N ALA A 81 2.80 10.27 7.06
CA ALA A 81 3.12 11.61 6.57
C ALA A 81 3.22 12.65 7.70
N ILE A 82 2.37 12.56 8.73
CA ILE A 82 2.43 13.41 9.94
C ILE A 82 3.73 13.15 10.71
N ASP A 83 4.07 11.89 10.96
CA ASP A 83 5.28 11.51 11.69
C ASP A 83 6.54 12.00 10.95
N ASN A 84 6.55 11.90 9.61
CA ASN A 84 7.62 12.42 8.78
C ASN A 84 7.68 13.95 8.80
N TYR A 85 6.53 14.63 8.81
CA TYR A 85 6.46 16.08 9.00
C TYR A 85 7.09 16.49 10.33
N GLN A 86 6.73 15.84 11.44
CA GLN A 86 7.27 16.14 12.77
C GLN A 86 8.78 15.98 12.83
N THR A 87 9.31 14.90 12.24
CA THR A 87 10.75 14.64 12.15
C THR A 87 11.51 15.78 11.46
N HIS A 88 10.90 16.45 10.48
CA HIS A 88 11.50 17.55 9.73
C HIS A 88 11.20 18.95 10.30
N ASN A 89 10.33 19.08 11.31
CA ASN A 89 9.85 20.36 11.85
C ASN A 89 9.95 20.38 13.38
N ASP A 90 11.04 19.84 13.93
CA ASP A 90 11.39 19.86 15.35
C ASP A 90 10.26 19.34 16.27
N GLY A 91 9.57 18.27 15.84
CA GLY A 91 8.46 17.66 16.59
C GLY A 91 7.11 18.35 16.43
N SER A 92 7.05 19.51 15.75
CA SER A 92 5.82 20.28 15.57
C SER A 92 4.82 19.55 14.68
N LEU A 93 3.54 19.56 15.08
CA LEU A 93 2.44 19.05 14.27
C LEU A 93 2.17 19.94 13.04
N PRO A 94 1.70 19.37 11.91
CA PRO A 94 1.24 20.17 10.78
C PRO A 94 -0.01 20.98 11.18
N PRO A 95 -0.19 22.23 10.72
CA PRO A 95 -1.36 23.02 11.07
C PRO A 95 -2.65 22.54 10.37
N SER A 96 -2.52 21.78 9.28
CA SER A 96 -3.62 21.07 8.60
C SER A 96 -3.08 19.90 7.77
N LEU A 97 -3.94 18.93 7.43
CA LEU A 97 -3.57 17.79 6.59
C LEU A 97 -3.13 18.22 5.18
N ASP A 98 -3.67 19.32 4.64
CA ASP A 98 -3.28 19.82 3.32
C ASP A 98 -1.79 20.21 3.23
N ARG A 99 -1.15 20.54 4.37
CA ARG A 99 0.28 20.87 4.41
C ARG A 99 1.18 19.66 4.25
N LEU A 100 0.62 18.44 4.33
CA LEU A 100 1.35 17.21 4.05
C LEU A 100 1.55 17.00 2.54
N VAL A 101 0.67 17.57 1.72
CA VAL A 101 0.71 17.46 0.26
C VAL A 101 1.42 18.67 -0.37
N PRO A 102 2.25 18.50 -1.41
CA PRO A 102 2.72 17.23 -1.99
C PRO A 102 4.00 16.69 -1.32
N LYS A 103 4.53 17.38 -0.31
CA LYS A 103 5.90 17.16 0.19
C LYS A 103 6.08 15.83 0.92
N TYR A 104 5.14 15.46 1.78
CA TYR A 104 5.20 14.25 2.62
C TYR A 104 4.28 13.13 2.11
N MET A 105 3.29 13.47 1.27
CA MET A 105 2.45 12.52 0.55
C MET A 105 1.92 13.13 -0.75
N THR A 106 1.60 12.30 -1.74
CA THR A 106 1.17 12.78 -3.08
C THR A 106 -0.27 13.27 -3.12
N THR A 107 -1.18 12.56 -2.45
CA THR A 107 -2.63 12.84 -2.46
C THR A 107 -3.24 12.47 -1.11
N LEU A 108 -4.22 13.26 -0.66
CA LEU A 108 -5.01 12.95 0.53
C LEU A 108 -6.28 12.19 0.14
N GLU A 109 -6.26 10.87 0.29
CA GLU A 109 -7.41 10.02 -0.02
C GLU A 109 -8.56 10.26 0.97
N SER A 110 -9.79 10.39 0.46
CA SER A 110 -10.96 10.50 1.32
C SER A 110 -11.24 9.17 2.04
N PRO A 111 -11.72 9.19 3.29
CA PRO A 111 -12.08 7.97 4.00
C PRO A 111 -13.26 7.25 3.35
N ALA A 112 -13.29 5.93 3.46
CA ALA A 112 -14.33 5.10 2.86
C ALA A 112 -15.67 5.12 3.65
N ILE A 113 -15.61 5.50 4.93
CA ILE A 113 -16.76 5.59 5.85
C ILE A 113 -17.05 7.03 6.33
N GLY A 114 -18.20 7.20 6.97
CA GLY A 114 -18.65 8.46 7.55
C GLY A 114 -18.85 9.57 6.52
N ASP A 115 -18.73 10.82 6.96
CA ASP A 115 -18.95 12.03 6.14
C ASP A 115 -17.88 12.20 5.03
N ARG A 116 -17.03 11.20 4.78
CA ARG A 116 -15.91 11.20 3.82
C ARG A 116 -14.92 12.34 4.07
N GLN A 117 -14.75 12.75 5.32
CA GLN A 117 -13.86 13.82 5.74
C GLN A 117 -12.99 13.40 6.91
N TRP A 118 -11.69 13.62 6.77
CA TRP A 118 -10.73 13.49 7.85
C TRP A 118 -10.83 14.67 8.81
N ARG A 119 -10.73 14.36 10.10
CA ARG A 119 -10.56 15.33 11.18
C ARG A 119 -9.22 15.06 11.84
N PHE A 120 -8.46 16.12 12.06
CA PHE A 120 -7.15 16.06 12.65
C PHE A 120 -7.00 17.18 13.66
N GLY A 121 -6.29 16.93 14.75
CA GLY A 121 -5.96 17.93 15.75
C GLY A 121 -5.07 17.39 16.85
N ALA A 122 -4.46 18.29 17.60
CA ALA A 122 -3.65 17.93 18.76
C ALA A 122 -4.51 17.33 19.89
N LEU A 123 -3.93 16.41 20.65
CA LEU A 123 -4.55 15.91 21.88
C LEU A 123 -4.46 16.96 22.98
N ARG A 124 -5.50 17.04 23.80
CA ARG A 124 -5.50 17.96 24.95
C ARG A 124 -4.41 17.52 25.92
N ASN A 125 -3.52 18.45 26.27
CA ASN A 125 -2.38 18.28 27.19
C ASN A 125 -1.13 17.59 26.62
N TYR A 126 -1.10 17.26 25.32
CA TYR A 126 0.06 16.66 24.67
C TYR A 126 0.30 17.37 23.34
N GLU A 127 1.26 18.30 23.31
CA GLU A 127 1.47 19.22 22.17
C GLU A 127 2.02 18.53 20.92
N ASP A 128 2.68 17.39 21.09
CA ASP A 128 3.29 16.55 20.07
C ASP A 128 2.42 15.34 19.69
N GLU A 129 1.32 15.13 20.39
CA GLU A 129 0.38 14.03 20.14
C GLU A 129 -0.88 14.54 19.44
N TYR A 130 -1.48 13.70 18.60
CA TYR A 130 -2.62 14.04 17.77
C TYR A 130 -3.66 12.93 17.72
N PHE A 131 -4.86 13.31 17.28
CA PHE A 131 -5.86 12.37 16.82
C PHE A 131 -6.09 12.53 15.32
N LEU A 132 -6.42 11.43 14.66
CA LEU A 132 -6.94 11.40 13.31
C LEU A 132 -8.26 10.64 13.34
N SER A 133 -9.36 11.26 12.95
CA SER A 133 -10.67 10.65 13.04
C SER A 133 -11.55 10.89 11.83
N VAL A 134 -12.53 10.02 11.68
CA VAL A 134 -13.63 10.16 10.74
C VAL A 134 -14.92 10.05 11.51
N ARG A 135 -15.86 10.94 11.22
CA ARG A 135 -17.16 10.99 11.89
C ARG A 135 -18.23 10.73 10.85
N SER A 136 -19.22 9.92 11.22
CA SER A 136 -20.51 9.87 10.54
C SER A 136 -21.48 10.79 11.26
N ARG A 137 -22.19 11.62 10.51
CA ARG A 137 -23.38 12.30 11.00
C ARG A 137 -24.60 11.55 10.47
N ARG A 138 -25.08 10.53 11.21
CA ARG A 138 -26.39 9.93 10.92
C ARG A 138 -27.47 11.00 11.07
N MET A 139 -27.94 11.56 9.95
CA MET A 139 -28.85 12.70 9.92
C MET A 139 -30.32 12.31 9.70
N ASN A 140 -30.66 11.02 9.72
CA ASN A 140 -31.88 10.56 9.04
C ASN A 140 -33.01 10.03 9.94
N GLN A 141 -32.97 10.22 11.26
CA GLN A 141 -34.15 10.00 12.10
C GLN A 141 -34.35 11.11 13.14
N PRO A 142 -35.51 11.79 13.15
CA PRO A 142 -35.89 12.68 14.24
C PRO A 142 -35.89 11.90 15.56
N GLY A 143 -35.00 12.28 16.49
CA GLY A 143 -34.94 11.70 17.84
C GLY A 143 -33.85 10.67 18.10
N TYR A 144 -33.01 10.31 17.12
CA TYR A 144 -31.88 9.39 17.31
C TYR A 144 -30.55 10.08 16.99
N TYR A 145 -29.67 10.24 17.98
CA TYR A 145 -28.34 10.84 17.84
C TYR A 145 -27.25 9.81 18.16
N GLY A 146 -27.14 8.76 17.34
CA GLY A 146 -25.97 7.89 17.36
C GLY A 146 -24.81 8.58 16.62
N ILE A 147 -23.73 8.90 17.32
CA ILE A 147 -22.48 9.33 16.68
C ILE A 147 -21.58 8.10 16.59
N GLU A 148 -21.28 7.70 15.35
CA GLU A 148 -20.24 6.71 15.07
C GLU A 148 -18.99 7.47 14.62
N PHE A 149 -17.86 7.18 15.25
CA PHE A 149 -16.56 7.70 14.80
C PHE A 149 -15.46 6.65 14.97
N LEU A 150 -14.56 6.62 13.99
CA LEU A 150 -13.33 5.84 14.01
C LEU A 150 -12.20 6.84 14.25
N GLN A 151 -11.39 6.60 15.27
CA GLN A 151 -10.32 7.52 15.67
C GLN A 151 -9.03 6.76 15.95
N TYR A 152 -7.94 7.27 15.39
CA TYR A 152 -6.58 6.96 15.79
C TYR A 152 -6.09 7.95 16.83
N ASN A 153 -5.42 7.44 17.86
CA ASN A 153 -4.71 8.22 18.87
C ASN A 153 -3.20 7.93 18.75
N SER A 154 -2.37 8.95 18.53
CA SER A 154 -0.91 8.76 18.41
C SER A 154 -0.26 8.30 19.72
N LEU A 155 -0.85 8.66 20.87
CA LEU A 155 -0.36 8.26 22.19
C LEU A 155 -0.46 6.74 22.40
N ASP A 156 -1.60 6.17 22.04
CA ASP A 156 -1.89 4.74 22.22
C ASP A 156 -1.56 3.90 20.98
N LYS A 157 -1.28 4.56 19.85
CA LYS A 157 -1.01 3.97 18.53
C LYS A 157 -2.05 2.95 18.08
N GLN A 158 -3.32 3.20 18.41
CA GLN A 158 -4.43 2.31 18.09
C GLN A 158 -5.62 3.05 17.48
N TRP A 159 -6.33 2.33 16.62
CA TRP A 159 -7.63 2.73 16.09
C TRP A 159 -8.74 2.24 17.02
N THR A 160 -9.60 3.16 17.46
CA THR A 160 -10.76 2.86 18.28
C THR A 160 -12.04 3.21 17.52
N VAL A 161 -12.99 2.29 17.52
CA VAL A 161 -14.35 2.51 17.00
C VAL A 161 -15.23 2.89 18.18
N PHE A 162 -15.88 4.04 18.09
CA PHE A 162 -16.83 4.50 19.09
C PHE A 162 -18.23 4.45 18.50
N GLN A 163 -19.12 3.75 19.19
CA GLN A 163 -20.55 3.71 18.91
C GLN A 163 -21.25 4.28 20.15
N SER A 164 -21.89 5.44 20.03
CA SER A 164 -22.75 5.93 21.11
C SER A 164 -24.11 5.26 21.01
N GLU A 165 -24.46 4.42 21.98
CA GLU A 165 -25.84 4.00 22.19
C GLU A 165 -26.62 5.18 22.77
N SER A 166 -27.71 5.58 22.10
CA SER A 166 -28.64 6.62 22.56
C SER A 166 -29.92 6.02 23.11
#